data_AF-A0A537B4V6-F1
#
_entry.id   AF-A0A537B4V6-F1
#
_cell.length_a   1.000
_cell.length_b   1.000
_cell.length_c   1.000
_cell.angle_alpha   90.00
_cell.angle_beta   90.00
_cell.angle_gamma   90.00
#
_symmetry.space_group_name_H-M   'P 1'
#
loop_
_entity.id
_entity.type
_entity.pdbx_description
1 polymer ?
#
loop_
_entity_poly.entity_id
_entity_poly.type
_entity_poly.pdbx_seq_one_letter_code
_entity_poly.pdbx_strand_id
1 'polypeptide(L)'
;RARHDVLRDYLKPHHLAIGSINSPMQCMLKEICAQCLQPHRDPHTGKRSYVFSCFNQDQDLDSVDFGALSERLRQNSLQEKITAQWIRHCMPELRKQRTLV
;
A
#
# COMPACT_ATOMS: atom_id res chain seq x y z
N ARG A 1 11.36 0.04 -8.45
CA ARG A 1 12.23 -0.74 -9.35
C ARG A 1 12.21 -0.21 -10.79
N ALA A 2 11.06 -0.14 -11.48
CA ALA A 2 11.00 0.30 -12.89
C ALA A 2 11.74 1.63 -13.21
N ARG A 3 11.59 2.67 -12.36
CA ARG A 3 12.24 3.98 -12.54
C ARG A 3 13.78 3.94 -12.54
N HIS A 4 14.37 2.94 -11.87
CA HIS A 4 15.82 2.78 -11.72
C HIS A 4 16.39 1.71 -12.67
N ASP A 5 15.54 1.11 -13.49
CA ASP A 5 15.85 -0.04 -14.34
C ASP A 5 15.35 0.24 -15.77
N VAL A 6 14.30 -0.44 -16.23
CA VAL A 6 13.79 -0.36 -17.61
C VAL A 6 13.37 1.04 -18.09
N LEU A 7 13.04 1.96 -17.18
CA LEU A 7 12.67 3.34 -17.53
C LEU A 7 13.80 4.36 -17.30
N ARG A 8 14.96 3.95 -16.79
CA ARG A 8 16.03 4.86 -16.33
C ARG A 8 16.45 5.84 -17.41
N ASP A 9 16.67 5.35 -18.64
CA ASP A 9 17.23 6.15 -19.73
C ASP A 9 16.19 7.13 -20.34
N TYR A 10 14.91 7.00 -19.96
CA TYR A 10 13.82 7.87 -20.36
C TYR A 10 13.44 8.91 -19.29
N LEU A 11 14.04 8.84 -18.10
CA LEU A 11 13.74 9.71 -16.96
C LEU A 11 14.93 10.62 -16.65
N LYS A 12 14.64 11.79 -16.06
CA LYS A 12 15.70 12.69 -15.58
C LYS A 12 16.52 11.97 -14.49
N PRO A 13 17.87 12.06 -14.48
CA PRO A 13 18.72 11.36 -13.52
C PRO A 13 18.40 11.64 -12.03
N HIS A 14 17.86 12.82 -11.73
CA HIS A 14 17.51 13.26 -10.38
C HIS A 14 16.01 13.53 -10.23
N HIS A 15 15.17 12.73 -10.91
CA HIS A 15 13.72 12.85 -10.72
C HIS A 15 13.33 12.42 -9.30
N LEU A 16 12.36 13.13 -8.73
CA LEU A 16 11.71 12.74 -7.48
C LEU A 16 10.41 12.01 -7.80
N ALA A 17 10.20 10.86 -7.15
CA ALA A 17 8.98 10.08 -7.30
C ALA A 17 8.19 10.09 -5.99
N ILE A 18 6.99 10.64 -6.03
CA ILE A 18 6.06 10.69 -4.90
C ILE A 18 4.86 9.81 -5.24
N GLY A 19 4.34 9.06 -4.28
CA GLY A 19 3.07 8.37 -4.45
C GLY A 19 2.24 8.36 -3.19
N SER A 20 0.92 8.40 -3.39
CA SER A 20 -0.06 8.31 -2.32
C SER A 20 -0.14 6.87 -1.82
N ILE A 21 0.46 6.61 -0.66
CA ILE A 21 0.60 5.26 -0.12
C ILE A 21 -0.69 4.81 0.55
N ASN A 22 -1.21 3.67 0.10
CA ASN A 22 -2.48 3.08 0.51
C ASN A 22 -2.37 2.20 1.76
N SER A 23 -1.58 2.61 2.77
CA SER A 23 -1.44 1.85 4.02
C SER A 23 -2.80 1.56 4.67
N PRO A 24 -2.98 0.40 5.34
CA PRO A 24 -4.22 0.09 6.04
C PRO A 24 -4.67 1.21 6.98
N MET A 25 -5.94 1.62 6.89
CA MET A 25 -6.50 2.69 7.71
C MET A 25 -7.50 2.13 8.71
N GLN A 26 -7.55 2.71 9.91
CA GLN A 26 -8.60 2.44 10.90
C GLN A 26 -9.31 3.74 11.31
N CYS A 27 -8.61 4.63 12.01
CA CYS A 27 -9.25 5.87 12.51
C CYS A 27 -9.16 7.06 11.55
N MET A 28 -8.07 7.15 10.77
CA MET A 28 -7.72 8.33 9.96
C MET A 28 -7.62 9.67 10.73
N LEU A 29 -7.47 9.62 12.07
CA LEU A 29 -7.42 10.80 12.95
C LEU A 29 -6.03 11.42 13.13
N LYS A 30 -5.09 11.22 12.19
CA LYS A 30 -3.70 11.71 12.23
C LYS A 30 -2.91 11.30 13.49
N GLU A 31 -2.08 10.27 13.34
CA GLU A 31 -1.10 9.84 14.37
C GLU A 31 -1.68 9.23 15.66
N ILE A 32 -2.97 8.87 15.67
CA ILE A 32 -3.64 8.30 16.85
C ILE A 32 -3.50 6.77 16.94
N CYS A 33 -4.04 6.02 15.97
CA CYS A 33 -4.20 4.56 16.12
C CYS A 33 -3.04 3.70 15.59
N ALA A 34 -2.09 4.30 14.87
CA ALA A 34 -0.97 3.61 14.19
C ALA A 34 -1.33 2.48 13.20
N GLN A 35 -2.60 2.18 12.91
CA GLN A 35 -2.94 1.22 11.85
C GLN A 35 -2.33 1.63 10.49
N CYS A 36 -2.18 2.93 10.23
CA CYS A 36 -1.58 3.44 9.00
C CYS A 36 -0.06 3.58 9.00
N LEU A 37 0.63 3.04 10.03
CA LEU A 37 2.08 3.17 10.17
C LEU A 37 2.78 2.51 8.99
N GLN A 38 3.55 3.29 8.26
CA GLN A 38 4.29 2.87 7.09
C GLN A 38 5.80 2.96 7.39
N PRO A 39 6.52 1.82 7.41
CA PRO A 39 7.96 1.85 7.55
C PRO A 39 8.60 2.48 6.31
N HIS A 40 9.57 3.35 6.59
CA HIS A 40 10.47 3.94 5.62
C HIS A 40 11.90 3.45 5.89
N ARG A 41 12.68 3.32 4.84
CA ARG A 41 14.11 3.06 4.89
C ARG A 41 14.82 4.08 4.02
N ASP A 42 15.66 4.89 4.65
CA ASP A 42 16.49 5.85 3.93
C ASP A 42 17.36 5.12 2.90
N PRO A 43 17.30 5.48 1.60
CA PRO A 43 18.03 4.80 0.54
C PRO A 43 19.55 5.02 0.61
N HIS A 44 20.03 6.06 1.30
CA HIS A 44 21.44 6.40 1.46
C HIS A 44 22.04 5.79 2.72
N THR A 45 21.33 5.90 3.85
CA THR A 45 21.86 5.47 5.16
C THR A 45 21.36 4.09 5.60
N GLY A 46 20.27 3.62 4.99
CA GLY A 46 19.60 2.38 5.39
C GLY A 46 18.84 2.49 6.73
N LYS A 47 18.80 3.67 7.37
CA LYS A 47 18.13 3.89 8.64
C LYS A 47 16.62 3.76 8.47
N ARG A 48 15.99 3.09 9.44
CA ARG A 48 14.53 2.92 9.48
C ARG A 48 13.86 4.11 10.18
N SER A 49 12.77 4.59 9.59
CA SER A 49 11.85 5.55 10.18
C SER A 49 10.42 5.09 9.93
N TYR A 50 9.44 5.81 10.49
CA TYR A 50 8.03 5.49 10.33
C TYR A 50 7.23 6.74 9.99
N VAL A 51 6.27 6.58 9.10
CA VAL A 51 5.33 7.63 8.70
C VAL A 51 3.92 7.16 9.01
N PHE A 52 3.14 7.98 9.72
CA PHE A 52 1.71 7.76 9.80
C PHE A 52 1.08 8.20 8.49
N SER A 53 0.63 7.24 7.67
CA SER A 53 0.13 7.57 6.33
C SER A 53 -1.13 8.44 6.38
N CYS A 54 -1.92 8.41 7.46
CA CYS A 54 -3.05 9.32 7.63
C CYS A 54 -2.64 10.78 7.90
N PHE A 55 -1.39 11.00 8.31
CA PHE A 55 -0.80 12.34 8.45
C PHE A 55 -0.11 12.78 7.15
N ASN A 56 0.69 11.91 6.53
CA ASN A 56 1.30 12.15 5.23
C ASN A 56 1.08 10.97 4.27
N GLN A 57 0.14 11.14 3.33
CA GLN A 57 -0.19 10.12 2.32
C GLN A 57 0.81 10.12 1.16
N ASP A 58 1.28 11.30 0.76
CA ASP A 58 2.17 11.49 -0.38
C ASP A 58 3.62 11.33 0.07
N GLN A 59 4.16 10.15 -0.18
CA GLN A 59 5.45 9.72 0.36
C GLN A 59 6.46 9.54 -0.77
N ASP A 60 7.74 9.77 -0.44
CA ASP A 60 8.85 9.47 -1.34
C ASP A 60 8.93 7.95 -1.60
N LEU A 61 8.80 7.57 -2.87
CA LEU A 61 8.81 6.18 -3.30
C LEU A 61 10.17 5.50 -3.19
N ASP A 62 11.26 6.25 -2.99
CA ASP A 62 12.57 5.68 -2.70
C ASP A 62 12.71 5.24 -1.25
N SER A 63 11.96 5.87 -0.35
CA SER A 63 12.01 5.60 1.09
C SER A 63 11.00 4.54 1.54
N VAL A 64 9.91 4.31 0.80
CA VAL A 64 8.83 3.37 1.20
C VAL A 64 9.30 1.90 1.20
N ASP A 65 9.10 1.20 2.33
CA ASP A 65 9.26 -0.26 2.42
C ASP A 65 8.02 -0.96 1.82
N PHE A 66 8.08 -1.24 0.52
CA PHE A 66 7.00 -1.91 -0.22
C PHE A 66 6.78 -3.37 0.17
N GLY A 67 7.81 -4.05 0.70
CA GLY A 67 7.68 -5.41 1.19
C GLY A 67 6.73 -5.45 2.39
N ALA A 68 7.02 -4.62 3.39
CA ALA A 68 6.16 -4.45 4.54
C ALA A 68 4.76 -3.97 4.14
N LEU A 69 4.64 -2.99 3.23
CA LEU A 69 3.33 -2.52 2.75
C LEU A 69 2.50 -3.66 2.15
N SER A 70 3.09 -4.51 1.29
CA SER A 70 2.41 -5.64 0.67
C SER A 70 1.92 -6.66 1.70
N GLU A 71 2.73 -6.98 2.70
CA GLU A 71 2.33 -7.88 3.79
C GLU A 71 1.16 -7.29 4.59
N ARG A 72 1.24 -6.00 4.91
CA ARG A 72 0.21 -5.29 5.66
C ARG A 72 -1.12 -5.21 4.90
N LEU A 73 -1.08 -4.97 3.59
CA LEU A 73 -2.29 -4.99 2.75
C LEU A 73 -2.95 -6.37 2.69
N ARG A 74 -2.18 -7.45 2.82
CA ARG A 74 -2.70 -8.82 2.78
C ARG A 74 -3.24 -9.31 4.12
N GLN A 75 -3.07 -8.55 5.21
CA GLN A 75 -3.49 -8.95 6.56
C GLN A 75 -4.96 -9.40 6.63
N ASN A 76 -5.84 -8.79 5.84
CA ASN A 76 -7.27 -9.09 5.83
C ASN A 76 -7.72 -10.05 4.72
N SER A 77 -6.79 -10.68 3.98
CA SER A 77 -7.13 -11.48 2.79
C SER A 77 -8.10 -12.63 3.08
N LEU A 78 -8.01 -13.28 4.24
CA LEU A 78 -8.96 -14.33 4.63
C LEU A 78 -10.37 -13.76 4.81
N GLN A 79 -10.50 -12.64 5.54
CA GLN A 79 -11.78 -11.99 5.78
C GLN A 79 -12.40 -11.48 4.49
N GLU A 80 -11.60 -10.90 3.60
CA GLU A 80 -12.03 -10.46 2.26
C GLU A 80 -12.61 -11.63 1.45
N LYS A 81 -11.90 -12.77 1.41
CA LYS A 81 -12.33 -13.96 0.67
C LYS A 81 -13.59 -14.58 1.24
N ILE A 82 -13.69 -14.72 2.56
CA ILE A 82 -14.89 -15.27 3.23
C ILE A 82 -16.09 -14.34 2.98
N THR A 83 -15.91 -13.04 3.15
CA THR A 83 -16.95 -12.02 2.90
C THR A 83 -17.44 -12.08 1.46
N ALA A 84 -16.53 -12.22 0.49
CA ALA A 84 -16.91 -12.35 -0.93
C ALA A 84 -17.74 -13.61 -1.20
N GLN A 85 -17.39 -14.75 -0.59
CA GLN A 85 -18.19 -15.98 -0.71
C GLN A 85 -19.55 -15.85 -0.04
N TRP A 86 -19.60 -15.19 1.11
CA TRP A 86 -20.85 -14.94 1.84
C TRP A 86 -21.80 -14.06 1.03
N ILE A 87 -21.32 -12.93 0.49
CA ILE A 87 -22.13 -12.05 -0.37
C ILE A 87 -22.66 -12.83 -1.59
N ARG A 88 -21.82 -13.67 -2.21
CA ARG A 88 -22.23 -14.52 -3.35
C ARG A 88 -23.31 -15.56 -2.97
N HIS A 89 -23.30 -16.02 -1.72
CA HIS A 89 -24.32 -16.90 -1.20
C HIS A 89 -25.63 -16.14 -0.97
N CYS A 90 -25.58 -14.97 -0.32
CA CYS A 90 -26.76 -14.15 -0.02
C CYS A 90 -27.39 -13.46 -1.23
N MET A 91 -26.61 -13.18 -2.28
CA MET A 91 -27.07 -12.45 -3.48
C MET A 91 -26.74 -13.24 -4.76
N PRO A 92 -27.43 -14.35 -5.06
CA PRO A 92 -27.14 -15.21 -6.20
C PRO A 92 -27.20 -14.50 -7.55
N GLU A 93 -28.02 -13.46 -7.69
CA GLU A 93 -28.15 -12.62 -8.87
C GLU A 93 -26.85 -11.87 -9.21
N LEU A 94 -26.00 -11.59 -8.20
CA LEU A 94 -24.70 -10.95 -8.39
C LEU A 94 -23.59 -11.93 -8.84
N ARG A 95 -23.86 -13.25 -8.90
CA ARG A 95 -22.88 -14.27 -9.34
C ARG A 95 -22.32 -14.03 -10.74
N LYS A 96 -23.02 -13.28 -11.58
CA LYS A 96 -22.58 -12.97 -12.95
C LYS A 96 -21.44 -11.96 -13.02
N GLN A 97 -21.08 -11.28 -11.93
CA GLN A 97 -20.00 -10.29 -11.94
C GLN A 97 -18.68 -10.85 -11.37
N ARG A 98 -17.72 -11.03 -12.30
CA ARG A 98 -16.29 -11.33 -12.16
C ARG A 98 -15.90 -12.53 -11.28
N THR A 99 -15.27 -13.51 -11.94
CA THR A 99 -14.35 -14.44 -11.30
C THR A 99 -13.22 -13.62 -10.66
N LEU A 100 -13.17 -13.57 -9.33
CA LEU A 100 -12.04 -12.99 -8.61
C LEU A 100 -10.86 -13.94 -8.85
N VAL A 101 -9.93 -13.53 -9.71
CA VAL A 101 -8.62 -14.17 -9.90
C VAL A 101 -7.71 -13.76 -8.76
#